data_AF-A0A0S8DMJ3-F1
#
_entry.id   AF-A0A0S8DMJ3-F1
#
_cell.length_a   1.000
_cell.length_b   1.000
_cell.length_c   1.000
_cell.angle_alpha   90.00
_cell.angle_beta   90.00
_cell.angle_gamma   90.00
#
_symmetry.space_group_name_H-M   'P 1'
#
loop_
_entity.id
_entity.type
_entity.pdbx_description
1 polymer ?
#
loop_
_entity_poly.entity_id
_entity_poly.type
_entity_poly.pdbx_seq_one_letter_code
_entity_poly.pdbx_strand_id
1 'polypeptide(L)'
;MDKSPSTPVRVHNVAADEAHVLENRWAITQKLRLLAKKPDLITASFNGGRESVLTAVVEVLPEQNLLILDYGADEASNARLVGSERVIFTGAHNGIAAQFSSARLRRARFQGQTVFACPLPDSLLWRQRREFFRVKVPGNLPVRCEIPLPDNTRLGLPVIDLSVGGVALLDERVRSLFAADTWLQGCTLSLPDIGQIAADFCVRYMLPLSQSNPEGGQRVGCAFGELSLDATATIQRYIYLVDAQTKHLRDD
;
A
#
# COMPACT_ATOMS: atom_id res chain seq x y z
N MET A 1 -4.06 -35.01 2.21
CA MET A 1 -3.66 -34.43 3.51
C MET A 1 -2.40 -33.63 3.25
N ASP A 2 -2.54 -32.33 3.02
CA ASP A 2 -1.49 -31.35 3.34
C ASP A 2 -2.17 -29.97 3.42
N LYS A 3 -2.34 -29.48 4.64
CA LYS A 3 -2.90 -28.16 4.93
C LYS A 3 -1.73 -27.28 5.32
N SER A 4 -1.18 -26.54 4.36
CA SER A 4 -0.21 -25.49 4.64
C SER A 4 -0.88 -24.42 5.52
N PRO A 5 -0.29 -24.04 6.66
CA PRO A 5 -0.90 -23.06 7.56
C PRO A 5 -0.82 -21.67 6.93
N SER A 6 -1.97 -21.00 6.82
CA SER A 6 -2.06 -19.59 6.45
C SER A 6 -1.39 -18.74 7.53
N THR A 7 -0.25 -18.13 7.19
CA THR A 7 0.50 -17.21 8.05
C THR A 7 -0.36 -15.98 8.40
N PRO A 8 -0.42 -15.55 9.68
CA PRO A 8 -1.26 -14.43 10.08
C PRO A 8 -0.76 -13.14 9.41
N VAL A 9 -1.69 -12.42 8.77
CA VAL A 9 -1.48 -11.03 8.37
C VAL A 9 -1.18 -10.25 9.65
N ARG A 10 0.05 -9.73 9.76
CA ARG A 10 0.40 -8.82 10.86
C ARG A 10 -0.52 -7.61 10.79
N VAL A 11 -1.55 -7.59 11.64
CA VAL A 11 -2.28 -6.39 12.03
C VAL A 11 -1.21 -5.38 12.44
N HIS A 12 -1.00 -4.35 11.62
CA HIS A 12 -0.08 -3.28 12.00
C HIS A 12 -0.54 -2.72 13.34
N ASN A 13 0.41 -2.68 14.28
CA ASN A 13 0.19 -2.19 15.62
C ASN A 13 -0.29 -0.74 15.52
N VAL A 14 -1.53 -0.48 15.95
CA VAL A 14 -2.21 0.83 15.87
C VAL A 14 -1.52 1.88 16.73
N ALA A 15 -0.64 1.48 17.65
CA ALA A 15 -0.09 2.31 18.71
C ALA A 15 0.94 3.38 18.28
N ALA A 16 1.31 3.51 17.00
CA ALA A 16 2.39 4.43 16.58
C ALA A 16 1.96 5.57 15.63
N ASP A 17 0.67 5.70 15.28
CA ASP A 17 0.20 6.62 14.21
C ASP A 17 -1.07 7.42 14.61
N GLU A 18 -1.11 8.01 15.80
CA GLU A 18 -2.25 8.83 16.27
C GLU A 18 -2.57 10.02 15.33
N ALA A 19 -1.56 10.57 14.64
CA ALA A 19 -1.70 11.74 13.75
C ALA A 19 -2.57 11.50 12.50
N HIS A 20 -3.00 10.26 12.23
CA HIS A 20 -3.80 9.91 11.06
C HIS A 20 -5.13 9.23 11.42
N VAL A 21 -5.52 9.26 12.70
CA VAL A 21 -6.80 8.72 13.17
C VAL A 21 -7.88 9.81 13.06
N LEU A 22 -8.94 9.49 12.31
CA LEU A 22 -10.14 10.32 12.21
C LEU A 22 -11.16 9.84 13.24
N GLU A 23 -11.58 10.73 14.12
CA GLU A 23 -12.68 10.48 15.09
C GLU A 23 -13.94 11.29 14.76
N ASN A 24 -13.80 12.29 13.89
CA ASN A 24 -14.93 13.09 13.44
C ASN A 24 -15.85 12.25 12.55
N ARG A 25 -17.10 12.12 12.99
CA ARG A 25 -18.12 11.32 12.33
C ARG A 25 -18.38 11.66 10.87
N TRP A 26 -18.42 12.95 10.54
CA TRP A 26 -18.57 13.40 9.17
C TRP A 26 -17.36 13.00 8.33
N ALA A 27 -16.15 13.21 8.84
CA ALA A 27 -14.91 12.85 8.14
C ALA A 27 -14.83 11.33 7.89
N ILE A 28 -15.13 10.51 8.90
CA ILE A 28 -15.21 9.05 8.80
C ILE A 28 -16.19 8.66 7.68
N THR A 29 -17.41 9.20 7.71
CA THR A 29 -18.45 8.93 6.72
C THR A 29 -17.98 9.25 5.29
N GLN A 30 -17.35 10.42 5.10
CA GLN A 30 -16.84 10.80 3.78
C GLN A 30 -15.77 9.83 3.29
N LYS A 31 -14.84 9.39 4.14
CA LYS A 31 -13.80 8.43 3.75
C LYS A 31 -14.34 7.04 3.47
N LEU A 32 -15.29 6.55 4.26
CA LEU A 32 -15.97 5.28 3.98
C LEU A 32 -16.75 5.32 2.66
N ARG A 33 -17.36 6.47 2.31
CA ARG A 33 -18.01 6.66 1.00
C ARG A 33 -17.01 6.63 -0.16
N LEU A 34 -15.76 7.05 0.04
CA LEU A 34 -14.73 6.90 -1.00
C LEU A 34 -14.46 5.42 -1.30
N LEU A 35 -14.40 4.57 -0.27
CA LEU A 35 -14.28 3.12 -0.42
C LEU A 35 -15.50 2.48 -1.12
N ALA A 36 -16.67 3.10 -1.04
CA ALA A 36 -17.90 2.61 -1.67
C ALA A 36 -18.03 2.98 -3.16
N LYS A 37 -17.66 4.22 -3.55
CA LYS A 37 -17.87 4.76 -4.91
C LYS A 37 -17.21 3.93 -6.02
N LYS A 38 -16.04 3.36 -5.74
CA LYS A 38 -15.38 2.34 -6.55
C LYS A 38 -15.01 1.26 -5.53
N PRO A 39 -15.77 0.16 -5.44
CA PRO A 39 -15.67 -0.74 -4.31
C PRO A 39 -14.25 -1.29 -4.22
N ASP A 40 -13.47 -0.71 -3.31
CA ASP A 40 -12.15 -1.20 -2.95
C ASP A 40 -12.36 -2.46 -2.11
N LEU A 41 -11.69 -3.55 -2.47
CA LEU A 41 -11.70 -4.74 -1.64
C LEU A 41 -11.04 -4.43 -0.29
N ILE A 42 -11.73 -4.79 0.78
CA ILE A 42 -11.25 -4.69 2.15
C ILE A 42 -11.17 -6.09 2.77
N THR A 43 -10.20 -6.28 3.64
CA THR A 43 -10.04 -7.51 4.43
C THR A 43 -10.64 -7.30 5.81
N ALA A 44 -11.59 -8.15 6.19
CA ALA A 44 -12.17 -8.23 7.51
C ALA A 44 -11.46 -9.33 8.32
N SER A 45 -10.52 -8.95 9.18
CA SER A 45 -9.76 -9.84 10.05
C SER A 45 -10.40 -9.96 11.44
N PHE A 46 -10.51 -11.18 11.95
CA PHE A 46 -11.15 -11.50 13.22
C PHE A 46 -10.42 -12.64 13.94
N ASN A 47 -10.87 -13.03 15.15
CA ASN A 47 -10.22 -14.06 15.98
C ASN A 47 -8.71 -13.79 16.20
N GLY A 48 -8.38 -12.54 16.54
CA GLY A 48 -7.00 -12.10 16.73
C GLY A 48 -6.17 -12.06 15.43
N GLY A 49 -6.81 -11.96 14.27
CA GLY A 49 -6.16 -11.91 12.96
C GLY A 49 -5.82 -13.29 12.37
N ARG A 50 -6.28 -14.37 12.99
CA ARG A 50 -6.09 -15.75 12.49
C ARG A 50 -7.02 -16.11 11.35
N GLU A 51 -8.14 -15.41 11.24
CA GLU A 51 -9.13 -15.60 10.18
C GLU A 51 -9.43 -14.27 9.49
N SER A 52 -9.77 -14.36 8.21
CA SER A 52 -10.13 -13.19 7.42
C SER A 52 -11.12 -13.51 6.30
N VAL A 53 -11.98 -12.55 5.99
CA VAL A 53 -12.89 -12.58 4.83
C VAL A 53 -12.65 -11.34 3.97
N LEU A 54 -12.64 -11.48 2.65
CA LEU A 54 -12.67 -10.35 1.73
C LEU A 54 -14.11 -9.85 1.58
N THR A 55 -14.28 -8.54 1.64
CA THR A 55 -15.57 -7.85 1.47
C THR A 55 -15.32 -6.48 0.82
N ALA A 56 -16.36 -5.68 0.63
CA ALA A 56 -16.29 -4.31 0.14
C ALA A 56 -17.33 -3.44 0.84
N VAL A 57 -17.10 -2.13 0.91
CA VAL A 57 -18.13 -1.20 1.38
C VAL A 57 -19.20 -1.06 0.31
N VAL A 58 -20.43 -1.45 0.63
CA VAL A 58 -21.58 -1.35 -0.27
C VAL A 58 -22.25 0.01 -0.12
N GLU A 59 -22.54 0.41 1.12
CA GLU A 59 -23.23 1.68 1.40
C GLU A 59 -22.90 2.21 2.80
N VAL A 60 -22.97 3.53 2.96
CA VAL A 60 -22.73 4.25 4.21
C VAL A 60 -23.95 5.08 4.56
N LEU A 61 -24.67 4.67 5.61
CA LEU A 61 -25.94 5.26 6.05
C LEU A 61 -25.73 6.01 7.39
N PRO A 62 -25.22 7.26 7.36
CA PRO A 62 -24.84 8.00 8.57
C PRO A 62 -26.03 8.27 9.50
N GLU A 63 -27.19 8.62 8.95
CA GLU A 63 -28.42 8.90 9.71
C GLU A 63 -28.91 7.70 10.53
N GLN A 64 -28.54 6.49 10.10
CA GLN A 64 -28.94 5.23 10.74
C GLN A 64 -27.80 4.62 11.56
N ASN A 65 -26.62 5.25 11.58
CA ASN A 65 -25.39 4.68 12.13
C ASN A 65 -25.07 3.28 11.54
N LEU A 66 -25.21 3.11 10.22
CA LEU A 66 -24.98 1.81 9.58
C LEU A 66 -23.92 1.88 8.48
N LEU A 67 -23.03 0.89 8.52
CA LEU A 67 -22.12 0.53 7.45
C LEU A 67 -22.58 -0.80 6.86
N ILE A 68 -22.83 -0.80 5.56
CA ILE A 68 -23.26 -1.97 4.79
C ILE A 68 -22.04 -2.50 4.03
N LEU A 69 -21.77 -3.80 4.18
CA LEU A 69 -20.64 -4.48 3.56
C LEU A 69 -21.11 -5.69 2.76
N ASP A 70 -20.36 -6.03 1.72
CA ASP A 70 -20.65 -7.16 0.85
C ASP A 70 -20.56 -8.51 1.59
N TYR A 71 -21.41 -9.46 1.24
CA TYR A 71 -21.49 -10.78 1.87
C TYR A 71 -20.81 -11.82 0.97
N GLY A 72 -19.73 -12.42 1.46
CA GLY A 72 -18.95 -13.39 0.67
C GLY A 72 -19.71 -14.68 0.35
N ALA A 73 -19.17 -15.50 -0.55
CA ALA A 73 -19.79 -16.76 -0.97
C ALA A 73 -19.67 -17.90 0.08
N ASP A 74 -18.66 -17.87 0.95
CA ASP A 74 -18.45 -18.91 1.96
C ASP A 74 -19.24 -18.64 3.25
N GLU A 75 -20.42 -19.25 3.34
CA GLU A 75 -21.32 -19.11 4.48
C GLU A 75 -20.67 -19.50 5.82
N ALA A 76 -19.78 -20.50 5.82
CA ALA A 76 -19.14 -20.94 7.05
C ALA A 76 -18.23 -19.84 7.62
N SER A 77 -17.44 -19.17 6.78
CA SER A 77 -16.59 -18.05 7.20
C SER A 77 -17.42 -16.82 7.55
N ASN A 78 -18.49 -16.54 6.83
CA ASN A 78 -19.39 -15.43 7.14
C ASN A 78 -20.08 -15.59 8.50
N ALA A 79 -20.54 -16.81 8.83
CA ALA A 79 -21.14 -17.11 10.12
C ALA A 79 -20.14 -16.90 11.28
N ARG A 80 -18.88 -17.32 11.10
CA ARG A 80 -17.82 -17.08 12.10
C ARG A 80 -17.48 -15.60 12.24
N LEU A 81 -17.46 -14.84 11.14
CA LEU A 81 -17.26 -13.39 11.15
C LEU A 81 -18.37 -12.67 11.93
N VAL A 82 -19.64 -13.03 11.70
CA VAL A 82 -20.81 -12.48 12.43
C VAL A 82 -20.75 -12.82 13.92
N GLY A 83 -20.23 -14.00 14.27
CA GLY A 83 -20.03 -14.42 15.67
C GLY A 83 -18.87 -13.73 16.38
N SER A 84 -18.03 -12.96 15.68
CA SER A 84 -16.86 -12.30 16.29
C SER A 84 -17.26 -11.06 17.10
N GLU A 85 -16.69 -10.90 18.28
CA GLU A 85 -16.86 -9.72 19.12
C GLU A 85 -16.26 -8.46 18.50
N ARG A 86 -15.15 -8.63 17.77
CA ARG A 86 -14.40 -7.54 17.17
C ARG A 86 -13.86 -7.94 15.81
N VAL A 87 -14.01 -7.05 14.84
CA VAL A 87 -13.49 -7.22 13.48
C VAL A 87 -12.66 -5.99 13.12
N ILE A 88 -11.48 -6.23 12.57
CA ILE A 88 -10.58 -5.20 12.05
C ILE A 88 -10.68 -5.23 10.53
N PHE A 89 -11.03 -4.10 9.94
CA PHE A 89 -11.08 -3.91 8.51
C PHE A 89 -9.83 -3.18 8.06
N THR A 90 -9.16 -3.71 7.05
CA THR A 90 -8.03 -3.07 6.39
C THR A 90 -8.26 -3.01 4.89
N GLY A 91 -8.00 -1.86 4.29
CA GLY A 91 -8.09 -1.67 2.85
C GLY A 91 -7.27 -0.47 2.40
N ALA A 92 -7.42 -0.08 1.15
CA ALA A 92 -6.84 1.15 0.65
C ALA A 92 -7.71 1.76 -0.44
N HIS A 93 -7.83 3.09 -0.44
CA HIS A 93 -8.44 3.84 -1.53
C HIS A 93 -7.36 4.62 -2.27
N ASN A 94 -7.19 4.40 -3.57
CA ASN A 94 -6.11 5.05 -4.36
C ASN A 94 -4.72 4.98 -3.69
N GLY A 95 -4.43 3.85 -3.03
CA GLY A 95 -3.17 3.62 -2.32
C GLY A 95 -3.03 4.31 -0.96
N ILE A 96 -4.08 4.98 -0.48
CA ILE A 96 -4.19 5.54 0.88
C ILE A 96 -4.70 4.44 1.81
N ALA A 97 -3.92 4.07 2.82
CA ALA A 97 -4.30 2.99 3.72
C ALA A 97 -5.48 3.42 4.62
N ALA A 98 -6.48 2.55 4.70
CA ALA A 98 -7.65 2.69 5.56
C ALA A 98 -7.70 1.52 6.53
N GLN A 99 -7.89 1.81 7.82
CA GLN A 99 -8.13 0.78 8.83
C GLN A 99 -9.14 1.27 9.85
N PHE A 100 -10.13 0.44 10.15
CA PHE A 100 -11.11 0.69 11.19
C PHE A 100 -11.50 -0.62 11.85
N SER A 101 -12.21 -0.53 12.97
CA SER A 101 -12.79 -1.69 13.63
C SER A 101 -14.26 -1.49 13.86
N SER A 102 -15.02 -2.57 13.76
CA SER A 102 -16.40 -2.59 14.21
C SER A 102 -16.65 -3.85 15.05
N ALA A 103 -17.75 -3.82 15.78
CA ALA A 103 -18.22 -4.91 16.59
C ALA A 103 -19.67 -5.23 16.18
N ARG A 104 -20.14 -6.43 16.55
CA ARG A 104 -21.55 -6.81 16.37
C ARG A 104 -22.00 -6.76 14.91
N LEU A 105 -21.19 -7.30 13.99
CA LEU A 105 -21.62 -7.53 12.62
C LEU A 105 -22.86 -8.40 12.61
N ARG A 106 -23.79 -8.13 11.70
CA ARG A 106 -25.02 -8.92 11.53
C ARG A 106 -25.23 -9.21 10.07
N ARG A 107 -25.79 -10.39 9.79
CA ARG A 107 -26.36 -10.71 8.48
C ARG A 107 -27.66 -9.91 8.31
N ALA A 108 -27.80 -9.21 7.20
CA ALA A 108 -28.98 -8.40 6.88
C ALA A 108 -29.35 -8.51 5.39
N ARG A 109 -30.44 -7.85 5.01
CA ARG A 109 -30.83 -7.65 3.61
C ARG A 109 -30.79 -6.16 3.28
N PHE A 110 -30.13 -5.81 2.18
CA PHE A 110 -30.11 -4.45 1.64
C PHE A 110 -30.32 -4.53 0.13
N GLN A 111 -31.33 -3.82 -0.38
CA GLN A 111 -31.71 -3.85 -1.80
C GLN A 111 -31.86 -5.27 -2.39
N GLY A 112 -32.43 -6.19 -1.60
CA GLY A 112 -32.66 -7.59 -1.98
C GLY A 112 -31.43 -8.51 -1.84
N GLN A 113 -30.23 -7.97 -1.65
CA GLN A 113 -29.00 -8.74 -1.47
C GLN A 113 -28.71 -9.05 -0.01
N THR A 114 -28.06 -10.18 0.25
CA THR A 114 -27.53 -10.48 1.59
C THR A 114 -26.29 -9.64 1.80
N VAL A 115 -26.20 -8.96 2.95
CA VAL A 115 -25.10 -8.05 3.30
C VAL A 115 -24.68 -8.29 4.75
N PHE A 116 -23.48 -7.84 5.12
CA PHE A 116 -23.20 -7.54 6.51
C PHE A 116 -23.64 -6.11 6.84
N ALA A 117 -24.20 -5.92 8.03
CA ALA A 117 -24.49 -4.61 8.59
C ALA A 117 -23.79 -4.49 9.95
N CYS A 118 -23.13 -3.36 10.18
CA CYS A 118 -22.53 -3.03 11.46
C CYS A 118 -22.64 -1.53 11.75
N PRO A 119 -22.45 -1.11 13.01
CA PRO A 119 -22.31 0.31 13.31
C PRO A 119 -21.14 0.91 12.53
N LEU A 120 -21.30 2.16 12.12
CA LEU A 120 -20.17 2.94 11.60
C LEU A 120 -19.11 3.08 12.70
N PRO A 121 -17.82 2.96 12.37
CA PRO A 121 -16.74 2.97 13.35
C PRO A 121 -16.64 4.32 14.08
N ASP A 122 -16.19 4.27 15.32
CA ASP A 122 -15.91 5.47 16.12
C ASP A 122 -14.62 6.17 15.69
N SER A 123 -13.70 5.40 15.10
CA SER A 123 -12.42 5.91 14.60
C SER A 123 -12.02 5.22 13.30
N LEU A 124 -11.40 5.96 12.38
CA LEU A 124 -10.84 5.47 11.13
C LEU A 124 -9.40 5.96 10.97
N LEU A 125 -8.44 5.04 10.93
CA LEU A 125 -7.09 5.35 10.48
C LEU A 125 -7.15 5.59 8.97
N TRP A 126 -6.80 6.80 8.53
CA TRP A 126 -6.73 7.19 7.12
C TRP A 126 -5.35 7.78 6.82
N ARG A 127 -4.39 6.90 6.53
CA ARG A 127 -2.97 7.27 6.51
C ARG A 127 -2.50 7.68 5.12
N GLN A 128 -2.53 8.99 4.87
CA GLN A 128 -1.88 9.61 3.71
C GLN A 128 -0.40 9.91 4.02
N ARG A 129 0.44 8.88 3.98
CA ARG A 129 1.90 9.02 4.23
C ARG A 129 2.72 9.51 3.04
N ARG A 130 2.08 9.82 1.90
CA ARG A 130 2.78 10.17 0.66
C ARG A 130 2.50 11.61 0.30
N GLU A 131 3.55 12.43 0.33
CA GLU A 131 3.54 13.81 -0.15
C GLU A 131 3.55 13.87 -1.68
N PHE A 132 4.13 12.86 -2.33
CA PHE A 132 4.29 12.80 -3.79
C PHE A 132 3.67 11.55 -4.40
N PHE A 133 3.06 11.72 -5.58
CA PHE A 133 2.59 10.63 -6.42
C PHE A 133 3.77 9.73 -6.85
N ARG A 134 3.50 8.43 -7.03
CA ARG A 134 4.51 7.44 -7.43
C ARG A 134 4.00 6.60 -8.59
N VAL A 135 4.86 6.37 -9.58
CA VAL A 135 4.63 5.41 -10.65
C VAL A 135 5.38 4.12 -10.38
N LYS A 136 4.70 2.98 -10.59
CA LYS A 136 5.39 1.70 -10.70
C LYS A 136 6.06 1.65 -12.06
N VAL A 137 7.34 1.31 -12.09
CA VAL A 137 8.07 1.09 -13.34
C VAL A 137 7.71 -0.30 -13.87
N PRO A 138 7.13 -0.41 -15.07
CA PRO A 138 6.89 -1.70 -15.72
C PRO A 138 8.20 -2.48 -15.91
N GLY A 139 8.15 -3.81 -15.74
CA GLY A 139 9.35 -4.65 -15.79
C GLY A 139 10.06 -4.68 -17.15
N ASN A 140 9.40 -4.25 -18.23
CA ASN A 140 9.99 -4.11 -19.56
C ASN A 140 10.73 -2.78 -19.77
N LEU A 141 10.61 -1.81 -18.85
CA LEU A 141 11.36 -0.56 -18.92
C LEU A 141 12.70 -0.70 -18.17
N PRO A 142 13.85 -0.48 -18.84
CA PRO A 142 15.17 -0.70 -18.24
C PRO A 142 15.62 0.49 -17.37
N VAL A 143 14.78 0.92 -16.43
CA VAL A 143 15.13 2.01 -15.48
C VAL A 143 16.08 1.47 -14.42
N ARG A 144 17.26 2.05 -14.30
CA ARG A 144 18.31 1.60 -13.37
C ARG A 144 18.91 2.76 -12.58
N CYS A 145 19.32 2.46 -11.35
CA CYS A 145 20.17 3.32 -10.54
C CYS A 145 21.54 2.68 -10.39
N GLU A 146 22.58 3.41 -10.77
CA GLU A 146 23.98 3.01 -10.59
C GLU A 146 24.53 3.63 -9.32
N ILE A 147 24.96 2.78 -8.38
CA ILE A 147 25.51 3.18 -7.07
C ILE A 147 27.02 2.96 -7.08
N PRO A 148 27.85 3.98 -6.85
CA PRO A 148 29.30 3.80 -6.70
C PRO A 148 29.64 2.92 -5.49
N LEU A 149 30.60 2.01 -5.66
CA LEU A 149 31.13 1.16 -4.60
C LEU A 149 32.57 1.56 -4.22
N PRO A 150 33.05 1.21 -3.01
CA PRO A 150 34.41 1.57 -2.56
C PRO A 150 35.55 1.00 -3.41
N ASP A 151 35.29 -0.07 -4.17
CA ASP A 151 36.24 -0.71 -5.08
C ASP A 151 36.28 -0.05 -6.48
N ASN A 152 35.73 1.16 -6.62
CA ASN A 152 35.55 1.91 -7.87
C ASN A 152 34.66 1.21 -8.92
N THR A 153 33.94 0.14 -8.55
CA THR A 153 32.91 -0.44 -9.41
C THR A 153 31.57 0.27 -9.20
N ARG A 154 30.59 -0.05 -10.06
CA ARG A 154 29.22 0.46 -9.94
C ARG A 154 28.25 -0.70 -9.78
N LEU A 155 27.36 -0.58 -8.81
CA LEU A 155 26.25 -1.49 -8.59
C LEU A 155 25.00 -0.93 -9.26
N GLY A 156 24.63 -1.52 -10.40
CA GLY A 156 23.39 -1.19 -11.09
C GLY A 156 22.21 -1.97 -10.54
N LEU A 157 21.22 -1.28 -9.97
CA LEU A 157 19.97 -1.87 -9.48
C LEU A 157 18.76 -1.42 -10.30
N PRO A 158 17.82 -2.33 -10.63
CA PRO A 158 16.55 -1.95 -11.25
C PRO A 158 15.71 -1.06 -10.33
N VAL A 159 14.94 -0.16 -10.93
CA VAL A 159 13.96 0.69 -10.22
C VAL A 159 12.58 0.03 -10.22
N ILE A 160 11.97 -0.09 -9.05
CA ILE A 160 10.63 -0.66 -8.84
C ILE A 160 9.54 0.41 -8.95
N ASP A 161 9.74 1.54 -8.27
CA ASP A 161 8.89 2.73 -8.42
C ASP A 161 9.66 4.02 -8.21
N LEU A 162 9.09 5.10 -8.75
CA LEU A 162 9.68 6.42 -8.79
C LEU A 162 8.64 7.47 -8.41
N SER A 163 9.09 8.48 -7.67
CA SER A 163 8.36 9.72 -7.34
C SER A 163 9.34 10.89 -7.40
N VAL A 164 8.87 12.13 -7.34
CA VAL A 164 9.80 13.28 -7.26
C VAL A 164 10.57 13.37 -5.95
N GLY A 165 10.11 12.70 -4.88
CA GLY A 165 10.77 12.69 -3.58
C GLY A 165 11.64 11.46 -3.31
N GLY A 166 11.66 10.46 -4.19
CA GLY A 166 12.47 9.26 -3.98
C GLY A 166 12.19 8.12 -4.95
N VAL A 167 12.96 7.05 -4.79
CA VAL A 167 12.99 5.87 -5.65
C VAL A 167 12.95 4.59 -4.81
N ALA A 168 12.42 3.51 -5.35
CA ALA A 168 12.59 2.18 -4.79
C ALA A 168 13.44 1.31 -5.71
N LEU A 169 14.48 0.69 -5.17
CA LEU A 169 15.41 -0.16 -5.88
C LEU A 169 15.16 -1.64 -5.56
N LEU A 170 15.40 -2.50 -6.55
CA LEU A 170 15.38 -3.95 -6.41
C LEU A 170 16.79 -4.46 -6.13
N ASP A 171 16.99 -5.04 -4.95
CA ASP A 171 18.24 -5.73 -4.59
C ASP A 171 17.98 -7.22 -4.39
N GLU A 172 18.25 -8.01 -5.41
CA GLU A 172 18.03 -9.47 -5.41
C GLU A 172 19.01 -10.23 -4.51
N ARG A 173 20.11 -9.59 -4.06
CA ARG A 173 21.16 -10.28 -3.28
C ARG A 173 21.14 -9.93 -1.80
N VAL A 174 20.18 -9.11 -1.35
CA VAL A 174 20.06 -8.67 0.06
C VAL A 174 21.41 -8.20 0.62
N ARG A 175 22.04 -7.26 -0.11
CA ARG A 175 23.38 -6.77 0.21
C ARG A 175 23.37 -6.00 1.53
N SER A 176 24.42 -6.19 2.32
CA SER A 176 24.67 -5.45 3.57
C SER A 176 24.99 -3.96 3.36
N LEU A 177 25.12 -3.52 2.09
CA LEU A 177 25.31 -2.12 1.71
C LEU A 177 24.16 -1.23 2.18
N PHE A 178 22.94 -1.78 2.29
CA PHE A 178 21.75 -1.01 2.62
C PHE A 178 21.44 -1.12 4.11
N ALA A 179 21.38 0.04 4.76
CA ALA A 179 20.85 0.20 6.12
C ALA A 179 20.04 1.50 6.18
N ALA A 180 19.07 1.57 7.09
CA ALA A 180 18.26 2.78 7.27
C ALA A 180 19.16 3.97 7.61
N ASP A 181 18.80 5.14 7.09
CA ASP A 181 19.50 6.41 7.22
C ASP A 181 20.92 6.45 6.60
N THR A 182 21.30 5.43 5.83
CA THR A 182 22.56 5.42 5.07
C THR A 182 22.46 6.29 3.82
N TRP A 183 23.47 7.11 3.57
CA TRP A 183 23.58 7.93 2.37
C TRP A 183 24.39 7.22 1.28
N LEU A 184 23.82 7.12 0.09
CA LEU A 184 24.46 6.64 -1.13
C LEU A 184 24.77 7.86 -1.99
N GLN A 185 26.05 8.19 -2.13
CA GLN A 185 26.49 9.41 -2.81
C GLN A 185 26.95 9.15 -4.25
N GLY A 186 26.79 10.15 -5.11
CA GLY A 186 27.28 10.10 -6.49
C GLY A 186 26.55 9.09 -7.37
N CYS A 187 25.32 8.73 -7.01
CA CYS A 187 24.54 7.76 -7.75
C CYS A 187 24.00 8.35 -9.05
N THR A 188 23.74 7.50 -10.04
CA THR A 188 23.23 7.89 -11.35
C THR A 188 21.93 7.16 -11.67
N LEU A 189 20.82 7.89 -11.72
CA LEU A 189 19.52 7.37 -12.14
C LEU A 189 19.39 7.51 -13.66
N SER A 190 19.26 6.40 -14.36
CA SER A 190 19.07 6.36 -15.82
C SER A 190 17.59 6.22 -16.15
N LEU A 191 17.02 7.25 -16.78
CA LEU A 191 15.65 7.32 -17.25
C LEU A 191 15.63 7.18 -18.79
N PRO A 192 15.22 6.02 -19.35
CA PRO A 192 15.16 5.80 -20.78
C PRO A 192 14.42 6.94 -21.51
N ASP A 193 14.93 7.31 -22.68
CA ASP A 193 14.41 8.37 -23.57
C ASP A 193 14.38 9.79 -22.99
N ILE A 194 14.79 9.97 -21.72
CA ILE A 194 14.80 11.25 -21.02
C ILE A 194 16.20 11.70 -20.65
N GLY A 195 17.04 10.79 -20.13
CA GLY A 195 18.43 11.09 -19.76
C GLY A 195 18.85 10.48 -18.43
N GLN A 196 20.00 10.95 -17.92
CA GLN A 196 20.57 10.52 -16.66
C GLN A 196 20.55 11.65 -15.64
N ILE A 197 20.34 11.29 -14.38
CA ILE A 197 20.27 12.23 -13.27
C ILE A 197 21.30 11.80 -12.22
N ALA A 198 22.21 12.70 -11.89
CA ALA A 198 23.05 12.53 -10.72
C ALA A 198 22.25 12.90 -9.46
N ALA A 199 22.22 12.02 -8.48
CA ALA A 199 21.52 12.26 -7.23
C ALA A 199 22.16 11.48 -6.08
N ASP A 200 22.15 12.09 -4.90
CA ASP A 200 22.41 11.38 -3.66
C ASP A 200 21.10 10.81 -3.11
N PHE A 201 21.20 9.69 -2.40
CA PHE A 201 20.04 8.97 -1.87
C PHE A 201 20.22 8.67 -0.38
N CYS A 202 19.18 8.92 0.41
CA CYS A 202 19.11 8.43 1.79
C CYS A 202 18.22 7.19 1.83
N VAL A 203 18.78 6.05 2.23
CA VAL A 203 18.02 4.81 2.43
C VAL A 203 17.04 5.01 3.59
N ARG A 204 15.74 4.84 3.35
CA ARG A 204 14.69 5.05 4.35
C ARG A 204 14.18 3.74 4.95
N TYR A 205 14.10 2.69 4.14
CA TYR A 205 13.66 1.38 4.60
C TYR A 205 14.12 0.27 3.65
N MET A 206 14.18 -0.95 4.17
CA MET A 206 14.33 -2.18 3.40
C MET A 206 13.17 -3.11 3.74
N LEU A 207 12.59 -3.76 2.73
CA LEU A 207 11.52 -4.74 2.91
C LEU A 207 11.80 -5.97 2.04
N PRO A 208 11.62 -7.20 2.57
CA PRO A 208 11.76 -8.39 1.75
C PRO A 208 10.69 -8.40 0.64
N LEU A 209 11.03 -8.91 -0.54
CA LEU A 209 10.08 -9.07 -1.64
C LEU A 209 9.02 -10.11 -1.33
N SER A 210 9.40 -11.15 -0.57
CA SER A 210 8.51 -12.17 -0.05
C SER A 210 8.77 -12.39 1.44
N GLN A 211 7.71 -12.39 2.25
CA GLN A 211 7.84 -12.73 3.67
C GLN A 211 8.17 -14.21 3.90
N SER A 212 7.79 -15.10 2.98
CA SER A 212 8.12 -16.53 3.07
C SER A 212 9.52 -16.86 2.58
N ASN A 213 10.14 -15.96 1.82
CA ASN A 213 11.53 -16.06 1.39
C ASN A 213 12.24 -14.70 1.49
N PRO A 214 12.63 -14.26 2.70
CA PRO A 214 13.27 -12.96 2.91
C PRO A 214 14.63 -12.82 2.21
N GLU A 215 15.31 -13.93 1.94
CA GLU A 215 16.62 -13.96 1.25
C GLU A 215 16.48 -13.88 -0.27
N GLY A 216 15.28 -14.07 -0.82
CA GLY A 216 15.00 -14.02 -2.26
C GLY A 216 15.04 -12.63 -2.89
N GLY A 217 15.49 -11.63 -2.14
CA GLY A 217 15.61 -10.25 -2.58
C GLY A 217 14.84 -9.28 -1.70
N GLN A 218 15.25 -8.02 -1.77
CA GLN A 218 14.67 -6.93 -1.02
C GLN A 218 14.36 -5.72 -1.90
N ARG A 219 13.35 -4.98 -1.48
CA ARG A 219 13.06 -3.63 -1.93
C ARG A 219 13.77 -2.66 -1.01
N VAL A 220 14.55 -1.76 -1.59
CA VAL A 220 15.25 -0.68 -0.88
C VAL A 220 14.57 0.64 -1.24
N GLY A 221 13.90 1.26 -0.27
CA GLY A 221 13.26 2.57 -0.47
C GLY A 221 14.22 3.70 -0.11
N CYS A 222 14.49 4.59 -1.05
CA CYS A 222 15.40 5.72 -0.88
C CYS A 222 14.66 7.05 -1.10
N ALA A 223 14.95 8.05 -0.27
CA ALA A 223 14.61 9.44 -0.53
C ALA A 223 15.73 10.08 -1.34
N PHE A 224 15.39 11.01 -2.24
CA PHE A 224 16.41 11.86 -2.86
C PHE A 224 16.99 12.81 -1.80
N GLY A 225 18.28 13.11 -1.93
CA GLY A 225 18.86 14.30 -1.33
C GLY A 225 18.37 15.58 -2.02
N GLU A 226 19.15 16.65 -1.92
CA GLU A 226 18.85 17.87 -2.66
C GLU A 226 18.98 17.63 -4.17
N LEU A 227 17.88 17.83 -4.89
CA LEU A 227 17.85 17.77 -6.34
C LEU A 227 17.89 19.19 -6.91
N SER A 228 18.54 19.35 -8.06
CA SER A 228 18.38 20.56 -8.86
C SER A 228 16.95 20.64 -9.42
N LEU A 229 16.49 21.85 -9.70
CA LEU A 229 15.17 22.06 -10.31
C LEU A 229 15.03 21.31 -11.65
N ASP A 230 16.11 21.24 -12.42
CA ASP A 230 16.15 20.51 -13.69
C ASP A 230 16.03 18.99 -13.50
N ALA A 231 16.72 18.44 -12.50
CA ALA A 231 16.57 17.02 -12.13
C ALA A 231 15.14 16.70 -11.68
N THR A 232 14.55 17.55 -10.81
CA THR A 232 13.16 17.38 -10.37
C THR A 232 12.17 17.45 -11.54
N ALA A 233 12.33 18.41 -12.45
CA ALA A 233 11.48 18.54 -13.64
C ALA A 233 11.62 17.32 -14.57
N THR A 234 12.84 16.82 -14.74
CA THR A 234 13.15 15.64 -15.54
C THR A 234 12.49 14.38 -14.97
N ILE A 235 12.56 14.18 -13.66
CA ILE A 235 11.88 13.08 -12.95
C ILE A 235 10.36 13.22 -13.11
N GLN A 236 9.81 14.41 -12.89
CA GLN A 236 8.37 14.65 -13.01
C GLN A 236 7.85 14.33 -14.41
N ARG A 237 8.59 14.72 -15.46
CA ARG A 237 8.26 14.39 -16.85
C ARG A 237 8.27 12.88 -17.08
N TYR A 238 9.27 12.17 -16.57
CA TYR A 238 9.35 10.71 -16.70
C TYR A 238 8.19 10.00 -16.01
N ILE A 239 7.83 10.44 -14.80
CA ILE A 239 6.67 9.94 -14.05
C ILE A 239 5.41 10.06 -14.90
N TYR A 240 5.17 11.21 -15.53
CA TYR A 240 3.99 11.40 -16.38
C TYR A 240 3.98 10.45 -17.59
N LEU A 241 5.12 10.25 -18.27
CA LEU A 241 5.22 9.33 -19.40
C LEU A 241 4.89 7.88 -19.00
N VAL A 242 5.45 7.40 -17.89
CA VAL A 242 5.19 6.03 -17.40
C VAL A 242 3.73 5.87 -16.97
N ASP A 243 3.16 6.85 -16.27
CA ASP A 243 1.74 6.80 -15.86
C ASP A 243 0.82 6.71 -17.09
N ALA A 244 1.07 7.50 -18.13
CA ALA A 244 0.30 7.46 -19.38
C ALA A 244 0.40 6.10 -20.08
N GLN A 245 1.59 5.52 -20.19
CA GLN A 245 1.79 4.18 -20.78
C GLN A 245 1.07 3.09 -19.99
N THR A 246 1.14 3.13 -18.65
CA THR A 246 0.50 2.11 -17.80
C THR A 246 -1.02 2.21 -17.77
N LYS A 247 -1.61 3.37 -18.06
CA LYS A 247 -3.06 3.52 -18.23
C LYS A 247 -3.55 2.92 -19.54
N HIS A 248 -2.85 3.18 -20.65
CA HIS A 248 -3.17 2.57 -21.94
C HIS A 248 -3.18 1.04 -21.87
N LEU A 249 -2.19 0.43 -21.22
CA LEU A 249 -2.10 -1.04 -21.06
C LEU A 249 -3.18 -1.67 -20.16
N ARG A 250 -4.00 -0.87 -19.46
CA ARG A 250 -5.11 -1.37 -18.61
C ARG A 250 -6.48 -1.22 -19.26
N ASP A 251 -6.56 -0.40 -20.29
CA ASP A 251 -7.80 -0.11 -21.02
C ASP A 251 -7.94 -0.95 -22.30
N ASP A 252 -6.87 -1.66 -22.68
CA ASP A 252 -6.81 -2.70 -23.72
C ASP A 252 -6.96 -4.12 -23.14
#